data_AF-A0A969B9B1-F1
#
_entry.id   AF-A0A969B9B1-F1
#
_cell.length_a   1.000
_cell.length_b   1.000
_cell.length_c   1.000
_cell.angle_alpha   90.00
_cell.angle_beta   90.00
_cell.angle_gamma   90.00
#
_symmetry.space_group_name_H-M   'P 1'
#
loop_
_entity.id
_entity.type
_entity.pdbx_description
1 polymer ?
#
loop_
_entity_poly.entity_id
_entity_poly.type
_entity_poly.pdbx_seq_one_letter_code
_entity_poly.pdbx_strand_id
1 'polypeptide(L)'
;MNFIRSGRFGLSLVVMLGLGCHSAQLRSPTDPQLAIHSQWLKEYKEARETRMSNPARSCELFKALGNDTKFPAHQLASLRAWEVCEAQTGPNLIRESLPPWLEEMSLDVALQLASKSGDKAAEMELATEKSKQNCPKAKS
;
A
#
# COMPACT_ATOMS: atom_id res chain seq x y z
N MET A 1 6.21 49.22 -14.35
CA MET A 1 5.02 49.78 -13.67
C MET A 1 5.20 49.61 -12.18
N ASN A 2 5.38 50.72 -11.47
CA ASN A 2 5.35 50.79 -10.01
C ASN A 2 3.92 50.65 -9.52
N PHE A 3 3.67 49.94 -8.41
CA PHE A 3 2.69 50.37 -7.42
C PHE A 3 3.06 49.84 -6.03
N ILE A 4 3.43 50.79 -5.17
CA ILE A 4 3.55 50.70 -3.72
C ILE A 4 2.14 50.77 -3.14
N ARG A 5 1.80 49.91 -2.16
CA ARG A 5 0.82 50.31 -1.13
C ARG A 5 1.02 49.59 0.20
N SER A 6 1.57 50.35 1.14
CA SER A 6 1.53 50.13 2.57
C SER A 6 0.09 50.13 3.11
N GLY A 7 -0.18 49.32 4.13
CA GLY A 7 -1.48 49.28 4.81
C GLY A 7 -1.43 48.70 6.23
N ARG A 8 -1.08 49.58 7.17
CA ARG A 8 -1.57 49.73 8.57
C ARG A 8 -2.03 48.50 9.38
N PHE A 9 -1.26 48.27 10.43
CA PHE A 9 -1.67 48.10 11.84
C PHE A 9 -3.17 47.94 12.14
N GLY A 10 -3.53 46.77 12.64
CA GLY A 10 -4.67 46.53 13.50
C GLY A 10 -4.20 45.76 14.73
N LEU A 11 -3.91 46.48 15.82
CA LEU A 11 -3.72 45.92 17.16
C LEU A 11 -5.10 45.53 17.70
N SER A 12 -5.42 44.24 17.70
CA SER A 12 -6.58 43.72 18.42
C SER A 12 -6.18 43.22 19.79
N LEU A 13 -6.81 43.85 20.77
CA LEU A 13 -6.73 43.67 22.20
C LEU A 13 -6.94 42.21 22.61
N VAL A 14 -6.00 41.69 23.39
CA VAL A 14 -6.07 40.40 24.08
C VAL A 14 -7.06 40.51 25.24
N VAL A 15 -8.11 39.69 25.23
CA VAL A 15 -8.90 39.38 26.43
C VAL A 15 -8.83 37.87 26.65
N MET A 16 -7.78 37.46 27.36
CA MET A 16 -7.64 36.09 27.88
C MET A 16 -8.46 35.99 29.17
N LEU A 17 -9.74 35.66 29.05
CA LEU A 17 -10.55 35.18 30.16
C LEU A 17 -10.12 33.73 30.46
N GLY A 18 -9.16 33.60 31.37
CA GLY A 18 -8.71 32.32 31.92
C GLY A 18 -9.78 31.69 32.81
N LEU A 19 -10.73 30.98 32.20
CA LEU A 19 -11.43 29.89 32.87
C LEU A 19 -10.50 28.68 32.85
N GLY A 20 -9.86 28.42 33.99
CA GLY A 20 -9.01 27.25 34.23
C GLY A 20 -9.80 25.95 34.10
N CYS A 21 -10.01 25.49 32.88
CA CYS A 21 -10.27 24.10 32.59
C CYS A 21 -8.98 23.34 32.86
N HIS A 22 -8.85 22.78 34.07
CA HIS A 22 -7.93 21.68 34.32
C HIS A 22 -8.47 20.45 33.57
N SER A 23 -8.37 20.49 32.24
CA SER A 23 -8.49 19.31 31.41
C SER A 23 -7.33 18.41 31.80
N ALA A 24 -7.56 17.56 32.79
CA ALA A 24 -6.73 16.40 33.02
C ALA A 24 -6.59 15.72 31.66
N GLN A 25 -5.38 15.70 31.12
CA GLN A 25 -5.09 14.98 29.89
C GLN A 25 -5.52 13.54 30.14
N LEU A 26 -6.66 13.15 29.55
CA LEU A 26 -7.05 11.77 29.40
C LEU A 26 -5.95 11.13 28.57
N ARG A 27 -4.93 10.60 29.25
CA ARG A 27 -3.98 9.67 28.67
C ARG A 27 -4.80 8.45 28.32
N SER A 28 -5.27 8.38 27.08
CA SER A 28 -5.80 7.13 26.56
C SER A 28 -4.74 6.06 26.81
N PRO A 29 -5.11 4.93 27.43
CA PRO A 29 -4.18 3.83 27.57
C PRO A 29 -3.60 3.55 26.20
N THR A 30 -2.28 3.69 26.07
CA THR A 30 -1.57 3.43 24.82
C THR A 30 -1.62 1.92 24.64
N ASP A 31 -2.65 1.43 23.96
CA ASP A 31 -2.71 0.04 23.55
C ASP A 31 -1.57 -0.20 22.56
N PRO A 32 -0.58 -1.05 22.89
CA PRO A 32 0.52 -1.36 21.99
C PRO A 32 0.05 -1.89 20.63
N GLN A 33 -1.12 -2.53 20.57
CA GLN A 33 -1.71 -3.00 19.31
C GLN A 33 -2.10 -1.83 18.40
N LEU A 34 -2.69 -0.77 18.97
CA LEU A 34 -3.10 0.40 18.19
C LEU A 34 -1.90 1.10 17.53
N ALA A 35 -0.76 1.17 18.25
CA ALA A 35 0.48 1.68 17.70
C ALA A 35 0.95 0.86 16.48
N ILE A 36 0.97 -0.47 16.59
CA ILE A 36 1.34 -1.38 15.50
C ILE A 36 0.40 -1.21 14.29
N HIS A 37 -0.92 -1.18 14.51
CA HIS A 37 -1.89 -0.97 13.43
C HIS A 37 -1.69 0.36 12.70
N SER A 38 -1.43 1.45 13.43
CA SER A 38 -1.16 2.75 12.84
C SER A 38 0.13 2.76 12.01
N GLN A 39 1.14 2.02 12.46
CA GLN A 39 2.41 1.89 11.76
C GLN A 39 2.24 1.14 10.44
N TRP A 40 1.54 -0.01 10.44
CA TRP A 40 1.27 -0.75 9.19
C TRP A 40 0.51 0.08 8.17
N LEU A 41 -0.49 0.85 8.61
CA LEU A 41 -1.25 1.70 7.70
C LEU A 41 -0.38 2.80 7.08
N LYS A 42 0.51 3.40 7.89
CA LYS A 42 1.46 4.41 7.42
C LYS A 42 2.43 3.81 6.41
N GLU A 43 3.06 2.69 6.73
CA GLU A 43 4.01 2.00 5.86
C GLU A 43 3.35 1.56 4.54
N TYR A 44 2.13 1.02 4.60
CA TYR A 44 1.41 0.60 3.39
C TYR A 44 1.06 1.79 2.49
N LYS A 45 0.66 2.93 3.08
CA LYS A 45 0.41 4.16 2.31
C LYS A 45 1.69 4.69 1.68
N GLU A 46 2.77 4.78 2.45
CA GLU A 46 4.09 5.20 1.96
C GLU A 46 4.57 4.29 0.82
N ALA A 47 4.41 2.97 0.96
CA ALA A 47 4.76 2.00 -0.08
C ALA A 47 3.99 2.26 -1.39
N ARG A 48 2.71 2.60 -1.30
CA ARG A 48 1.88 2.91 -2.47
C ARG A 48 2.26 4.25 -3.11
N GLU A 49 2.48 5.28 -2.32
CA GLU A 49 2.81 6.63 -2.79
C GLU A 49 4.20 6.67 -3.45
N THR A 50 5.16 5.92 -2.90
CA THR A 50 6.53 5.84 -3.42
C THR A 50 6.69 4.89 -4.59
N ARG A 51 5.66 4.12 -4.98
CA ARG A 51 5.76 3.09 -6.03
C ARG A 51 6.35 3.60 -7.35
N MET A 52 5.95 4.79 -7.78
CA MET A 52 6.38 5.36 -9.07
C MET A 52 7.65 6.20 -8.95
N SER A 53 7.83 6.89 -7.82
CA SER A 53 8.95 7.83 -7.62
C SER A 53 10.19 7.15 -7.04
N ASN A 54 10.02 6.11 -6.23
CA ASN A 54 11.08 5.32 -5.61
C ASN A 54 10.65 3.84 -5.47
N PRO A 55 10.69 3.05 -6.56
CA PRO A 55 10.24 1.67 -6.56
C PRO A 55 11.05 0.77 -5.62
N ALA A 56 12.34 1.08 -5.38
CA ALA A 56 13.17 0.34 -4.42
C ALA A 56 12.61 0.48 -2.99
N ARG A 57 12.29 1.70 -2.55
CA ARG A 57 11.68 1.96 -1.24
C ARG A 57 10.31 1.29 -1.11
N SER A 58 9.50 1.38 -2.16
CA SER A 58 8.18 0.73 -2.21
C SER A 58 8.29 -0.80 -2.07
N CYS A 59 9.23 -1.40 -2.80
CA CYS A 59 9.57 -2.83 -2.72
C CYS A 59 9.98 -3.24 -1.30
N GLU A 60 10.87 -2.49 -0.64
CA GLU A 60 11.29 -2.76 0.75
C GLU A 60 10.13 -2.73 1.73
N LEU A 61 9.27 -1.71 1.66
CA LEU A 61 8.12 -1.58 2.54
C LEU A 61 7.10 -2.71 2.32
N PHE A 62 6.79 -3.04 1.07
CA PHE A 62 5.90 -4.17 0.78
C PHE A 62 6.49 -5.51 1.21
N LYS A 63 7.81 -5.71 1.08
CA LYS A 63 8.49 -6.90 1.61
C LYS A 63 8.40 -6.99 3.13
N ALA A 64 8.65 -5.87 3.83
CA ALA A 64 8.56 -5.82 5.29
C ALA A 64 7.14 -6.18 5.77
N LEU A 65 6.12 -5.56 5.18
CA LEU A 65 4.71 -5.84 5.48
C LEU A 65 4.29 -7.26 5.08
N GLY A 66 4.81 -7.78 3.96
CA GLY A 66 4.50 -9.13 3.49
C GLY A 66 5.09 -10.25 4.35
N ASN A 67 6.22 -9.97 5.01
CA ASN A 67 6.89 -10.89 5.93
C ASN A 67 6.30 -10.85 7.36
N ASP A 68 5.55 -9.80 7.72
CA ASP A 68 4.89 -9.69 9.03
C ASP A 68 3.56 -10.47 9.03
N THR A 69 3.57 -11.70 9.55
CA THR A 69 2.38 -12.56 9.62
C THR A 69 1.27 -12.02 10.51
N LYS A 70 1.54 -11.02 11.37
CA LYS A 70 0.52 -10.35 12.17
C LYS A 70 -0.21 -9.27 11.38
N PHE A 71 0.39 -8.77 10.30
CA PHE A 71 -0.25 -7.81 9.43
C PHE A 71 -1.40 -8.51 8.66
N PRO A 72 -2.66 -8.09 8.83
CA PRO A 72 -3.80 -8.81 8.25
C PRO A 72 -3.79 -8.94 6.72
N ALA A 73 -3.10 -8.01 6.04
CA ALA A 73 -2.98 -8.00 4.58
C ALA A 73 -1.57 -8.38 4.11
N HIS A 74 -0.82 -9.18 4.89
CA HIS A 74 0.56 -9.55 4.53
C HIS A 74 0.64 -10.27 3.18
N GLN A 75 -0.29 -11.18 2.84
CA GLN A 75 -0.30 -11.85 1.53
C GLN A 75 -0.49 -10.86 0.37
N LEU A 76 -1.34 -9.86 0.55
CA LEU A 76 -1.52 -8.78 -0.43
C LEU A 76 -0.24 -7.94 -0.55
N ALA A 77 0.38 -7.57 0.57
CA ALA A 77 1.65 -6.85 0.55
C ALA A 77 2.77 -7.66 -0.14
N SER A 78 2.83 -8.97 0.09
CA SER A 78 3.75 -9.87 -0.60
C SER A 78 3.53 -9.84 -2.12
N LEU A 79 2.28 -9.91 -2.60
CA LEU A 79 1.97 -9.77 -4.03
C LEU A 79 2.38 -8.40 -4.58
N ARG A 80 2.15 -7.32 -3.83
CA ARG A 80 2.60 -5.97 -4.23
C ARG A 80 4.12 -5.86 -4.29
N ALA A 81 4.86 -6.56 -3.42
CA ALA A 81 6.30 -6.66 -3.54
C ALA A 81 6.70 -7.34 -4.86
N TRP A 82 6.00 -8.40 -5.30
CA TRP A 82 6.24 -9.02 -6.62
C TRP A 82 6.00 -8.09 -7.80
N GLU A 83 5.01 -7.20 -7.74
CA GLU A 83 4.76 -6.22 -8.81
C GLU A 83 5.89 -5.19 -8.95
N VAL A 84 6.40 -4.71 -7.81
CA VAL A 84 7.26 -3.52 -7.75
C VAL A 84 8.75 -3.86 -7.77
N CYS A 85 9.16 -4.98 -7.15
CA CYS A 85 10.56 -5.35 -7.10
C CYS A 85 11.08 -5.77 -8.50
N GLU A 86 12.14 -5.12 -8.98
CA GLU A 86 12.74 -5.40 -10.30
C GLU A 86 13.49 -6.73 -10.35
N ALA A 87 14.20 -7.08 -9.27
CA ALA A 87 14.97 -8.30 -9.15
C ALA A 87 14.27 -9.24 -8.16
N GLN A 88 13.44 -10.14 -8.68
CA GLN A 88 13.00 -11.30 -7.91
C GLN A 88 13.66 -12.56 -8.47
N THR A 89 14.86 -12.86 -7.97
CA THR A 89 15.43 -14.21 -7.91
C THR A 89 14.86 -14.95 -6.69
N GLY A 90 13.54 -14.90 -6.52
CA GLY A 90 12.82 -15.48 -5.38
C GLY A 90 12.05 -16.74 -5.78
N PRO A 91 11.66 -17.60 -4.82
CA PRO A 91 10.90 -18.81 -5.10
C PRO A 91 9.63 -18.47 -5.88
N ASN A 92 9.31 -19.30 -6.88
CA ASN A 92 8.12 -19.17 -7.72
C ASN A 92 6.90 -18.76 -6.89
N LEU A 93 6.16 -17.74 -7.36
CA LEU A 93 4.89 -17.34 -6.77
C LEU A 93 3.95 -18.57 -6.69
N ILE A 94 3.76 -19.12 -5.48
CA ILE A 94 2.90 -20.30 -5.26
C ILE A 94 1.46 -19.81 -5.15
N ARG A 95 0.78 -19.72 -6.30
CA ARG A 95 -0.59 -19.19 -6.40
C ARG A 95 -1.59 -20.01 -5.58
N GLU A 96 -1.36 -21.31 -5.43
CA GLU A 96 -2.22 -22.25 -4.71
C GLU A 96 -2.26 -21.97 -3.20
N SER A 97 -1.26 -21.27 -2.67
CA SER A 97 -1.19 -20.89 -1.26
C SER A 97 -1.94 -19.60 -0.94
N LEU A 98 -2.40 -18.88 -1.97
CA LEU A 98 -3.09 -17.61 -1.82
C LEU A 98 -4.59 -17.82 -1.63
N PRO A 99 -5.25 -16.94 -0.84
CA PRO A 99 -6.68 -17.02 -0.66
C PRO A 99 -7.42 -16.67 -1.97
N PRO A 100 -8.64 -17.20 -2.20
CA PRO A 100 -9.36 -17.03 -3.47
C PRO A 100 -9.59 -15.58 -3.89
N TRP A 101 -9.72 -14.66 -2.94
CA TRP A 101 -9.91 -13.23 -3.23
C TRP A 101 -8.65 -12.54 -3.80
N LEU A 102 -7.49 -13.22 -3.77
CA LEU A 102 -6.24 -12.77 -4.41
C LEU A 102 -5.96 -13.48 -5.75
N GLU A 103 -6.81 -14.40 -6.19
CA GLU A 103 -6.56 -15.22 -7.37
C GLU A 103 -6.31 -14.37 -8.62
N GLU A 104 -7.19 -13.42 -8.91
CA GLU A 104 -7.09 -12.52 -10.06
C GLU A 104 -5.78 -11.70 -10.02
N MET A 105 -5.47 -11.11 -8.87
CA MET A 105 -4.23 -10.34 -8.70
C MET A 105 -3.00 -11.22 -8.85
N SER A 106 -3.02 -12.43 -8.30
CA SER A 106 -1.90 -13.37 -8.40
C SER A 106 -1.63 -13.78 -9.84
N LEU A 107 -2.68 -13.92 -10.65
CA LEU A 107 -2.59 -14.25 -12.07
C LEU A 107 -1.98 -13.08 -12.85
N ASP A 108 -2.37 -11.85 -12.55
CA ASP A 108 -1.81 -10.64 -13.15
C ASP A 108 -0.33 -10.46 -12.83
N VAL A 109 0.05 -10.69 -11.58
CA VAL A 109 1.45 -10.67 -11.15
C VAL A 109 2.24 -11.78 -11.83
N ALA A 110 1.72 -13.00 -11.87
CA ALA A 110 2.38 -14.13 -12.53
C ALA A 110 2.60 -13.85 -14.03
N LEU A 111 1.60 -13.29 -14.72
CA LEU A 111 1.69 -12.93 -16.13
C LEU A 111 2.74 -11.84 -16.34
N GLN A 112 2.78 -10.81 -15.48
CA GLN A 112 3.79 -9.77 -15.51
C GLN A 112 5.21 -10.36 -15.31
N LEU A 113 5.37 -11.30 -14.37
CA LEU A 113 6.65 -11.96 -14.11
C LEU A 113 7.10 -12.83 -15.29
N ALA A 114 6.21 -13.62 -15.89
CA ALA A 114 6.49 -14.43 -17.08
C ALA A 114 6.89 -13.56 -18.28
N SER A 115 6.20 -12.42 -18.46
CA SER A 115 6.53 -11.46 -19.51
C SER A 115 7.90 -10.82 -19.30
N LYS A 116 8.25 -10.47 -18.05
CA LYS A 116 9.57 -9.93 -17.67
C LYS A 116 10.70 -10.97 -17.81
N SER A 117 10.45 -12.23 -17.48
CA SER A 117 11.45 -13.30 -17.58
C SER A 117 11.67 -13.79 -19.01
N GLY A 118 10.75 -13.45 -19.94
CA GLY A 118 10.79 -13.91 -21.32
C GLY A 118 10.27 -15.33 -21.52
N ASP A 119 9.62 -15.93 -20.52
CA ASP A 119 9.03 -17.26 -20.62
C ASP A 119 7.69 -17.21 -21.38
N LYS A 120 7.78 -17.34 -22.72
CA LYS A 120 6.62 -17.27 -23.61
C LYS A 120 5.65 -18.44 -23.46
N ALA A 121 6.12 -19.60 -23.01
CA ALA A 121 5.24 -20.74 -22.76
C ALA A 121 4.37 -20.44 -21.55
N ALA A 122 4.98 -20.05 -20.42
CA ALA A 122 4.25 -19.66 -19.21
C ALA A 122 3.34 -18.45 -19.46
N GLU A 123 3.80 -17.43 -20.19
CA GLU A 123 3.00 -16.25 -20.53
C GLU A 123 1.72 -16.63 -21.31
N MET A 124 1.82 -17.53 -22.29
CA MET A 124 0.68 -18.00 -23.08
C MET A 124 -0.31 -18.84 -22.26
N GLU A 125 0.18 -19.72 -21.39
CA GLU A 125 -0.65 -20.53 -20.49
C GLU A 125 -1.44 -19.64 -19.52
N LEU A 126 -0.76 -18.69 -18.87
CA LEU A 126 -1.37 -17.74 -17.95
C LEU A 126 -2.37 -16.81 -18.66
N ALA A 127 -2.07 -16.36 -19.88
CA ALA A 127 -3.00 -15.58 -20.69
C ALA A 127 -4.26 -16.38 -21.05
N THR A 128 -4.11 -17.68 -21.36
CA THR A 128 -5.24 -18.58 -21.63
C THR A 128 -6.10 -18.77 -20.38
N GLU A 129 -5.47 -18.95 -19.22
CA GLU A 129 -6.17 -19.02 -17.93
C GLU A 129 -6.96 -17.74 -17.64
N LYS A 130 -6.34 -16.57 -17.82
CA LYS A 130 -6.99 -15.27 -17.65
C LYS A 130 -8.16 -15.08 -18.62
N SER A 131 -8.02 -15.56 -19.85
CA SER A 131 -9.12 -15.54 -20.82
C SER A 131 -10.29 -16.41 -20.37
N LYS A 132 -10.04 -17.60 -19.81
CA LYS A 132 -11.10 -18.49 -19.31
C LYS A 132 -11.88 -17.87 -18.16
N GLN A 133 -11.23 -17.11 -17.27
CA GLN A 133 -11.91 -16.41 -16.17
C GLN A 133 -12.87 -15.31 -16.66
N ASN A 134 -12.55 -14.68 -17.80
CA ASN A 134 -13.36 -13.60 -18.38
C ASN A 134 -14.48 -14.08 -19.32
N CYS A 135 -14.50 -15.36 -19.68
CA CYS A 135 -15.57 -15.90 -20.50
C CYS A 135 -16.88 -15.94 -19.69
N PRO A 136 -17.96 -15.30 -20.16
CA PRO A 136 -19.25 -15.40 -19.50
C PRO A 136 -19.65 -16.86 -19.43
N LYS A 137 -19.83 -17.40 -18.22
CA LYS A 137 -20.35 -18.75 -18.04
C LYS A 137 -21.73 -18.77 -18.68
N ALA A 138 -21.88 -19.53 -19.76
CA ALA A 138 -23.17 -19.77 -20.38
C ALA A 138 -24.11 -20.25 -19.27
N LYS A 139 -25.16 -19.48 -18.99
CA LYS A 139 -26.17 -19.86 -18.01
C LYS A 139 -26.85 -21.13 -18.53
N SER A 140 -26.48 -22.28 -17.96
CA SER A 140 -27.18 -23.56 -18.16
C SER A 140 -28.43 -23.62 -17.30
#